data_AF-A0A7W0JQT7-F1
#
_entry.id   AF-A0A7W0JQT7-F1
#
_cell.length_a   1.000
_cell.length_b   1.000
_cell.length_c   1.000
_cell.angle_alpha   90.00
_cell.angle_beta   90.00
_cell.angle_gamma   90.00
#
_symmetry.space_group_name_H-M   'P 1'
#
loop_
_entity.id
_entity.type
_entity.pdbx_description
1 polymer ?
#
loop_
_entity_poly.entity_id
_entity_poly.type
_entity_poly.pdbx_seq_one_letter_code
_entity_poly.pdbx_strand_id
1 'polypeptide(L)'
;PGEFYNIAGGRELTNKELTALLLEACDAGWDRVDYVEDRLGHDRRYALDFGKLAALGYQPRVGFEDGLAETVQWYRDNRSWWEPLKNQA
;
A
#
# COMPACT_ATOMS: atom_id res chain seq x y z
N PRO A 1 -15.62 10.59 24.78
CA PRO A 1 -14.53 11.56 24.51
C PRO A 1 -13.24 11.04 25.16
N GLY A 2 -12.07 11.20 24.53
CA GLY A 2 -10.80 10.65 25.05
C GLY A 2 -10.50 9.20 24.65
N GLU A 3 -11.23 8.64 23.69
CA GLU A 3 -11.02 7.29 23.18
C GLU A 3 -10.13 7.31 21.93
N PHE A 4 -9.32 6.27 21.75
CA PHE A 4 -8.64 5.97 20.49
C PHE A 4 -9.36 4.86 19.72
N TYR A 5 -9.29 4.92 18.39
CA TYR A 5 -9.85 3.93 17.48
C TYR A 5 -8.84 3.69 16.36
N ASN A 6 -8.37 2.45 16.23
CA ASN A 6 -7.54 2.07 15.10
C ASN A 6 -8.41 1.98 13.84
N ILE A 7 -7.90 2.50 12.73
CA ILE A 7 -8.50 2.38 11.40
C ILE A 7 -7.55 1.51 10.59
N ALA A 8 -8.02 0.39 10.06
CA ALA A 8 -7.22 -0.53 9.26
C ALA A 8 -8.05 -1.17 8.15
N GLY A 9 -7.37 -1.51 7.05
CA GLY A 9 -7.99 -2.12 5.86
C GLY A 9 -8.18 -3.64 5.93
N GLY A 10 -7.59 -4.32 6.92
CA GLY A 10 -7.72 -5.77 7.11
C GLY A 10 -6.88 -6.64 6.15
N ARG A 11 -6.10 -6.04 5.24
CA ARG A 11 -5.15 -6.74 4.37
C ARG A 11 -3.72 -6.49 4.84
N GLU A 12 -3.04 -7.56 5.24
CA GLU A 12 -1.61 -7.56 5.56
C GLU A 12 -0.84 -8.22 4.42
N LEU A 13 0.26 -7.60 3.99
CA LEU A 13 1.15 -8.10 2.95
C LEU A 13 2.60 -7.81 3.33
N THR A 14 3.50 -8.71 2.96
CA THR A 14 4.92 -8.40 2.90
C THR A 14 5.21 -7.47 1.72
N ASN A 15 6.33 -6.74 1.78
CA ASN A 15 6.80 -5.96 0.63
C ASN A 15 6.95 -6.84 -0.62
N LYS A 16 7.37 -8.10 -0.46
CA LYS A 16 7.53 -9.04 -1.58
C LYS A 16 6.20 -9.38 -2.26
N GLU A 17 5.16 -9.65 -1.49
CA GLU A 17 3.82 -9.91 -2.02
C GLU A 17 3.24 -8.66 -2.71
N LEU A 18 3.41 -7.48 -2.09
CA LEU A 18 3.00 -6.22 -2.70
C LEU A 18 3.74 -5.94 -4.01
N THR A 19 5.05 -6.17 -4.06
CA THR A 19 5.84 -6.05 -5.30
C THR A 19 5.31 -6.98 -6.38
N ALA A 20 4.93 -8.22 -6.06
CA ALA A 20 4.35 -9.16 -7.03
C ALA A 20 3.07 -8.58 -7.68
N LEU A 21 2.16 -8.05 -6.86
CA LEU A 21 0.91 -7.45 -7.33
C LEU A 21 1.16 -6.20 -8.21
N LEU A 22 2.15 -5.38 -7.84
CA LEU A 22 2.54 -4.21 -8.63
C LEU A 22 3.15 -4.59 -9.98
N LEU A 23 3.98 -5.64 -10.02
CA LEU A 23 4.56 -6.15 -11.26
C LEU A 23 3.46 -6.63 -12.22
N GLU A 24 2.52 -7.43 -11.72
CA GLU A 24 1.36 -7.88 -12.51
C GLU A 24 0.53 -6.68 -13.01
N ALA A 25 0.17 -5.75 -12.14
CA ALA A 25 -0.61 -4.57 -12.52
C ALA A 25 0.11 -3.67 -13.55
N CYS A 26 1.45 -3.70 -13.56
CA CYS A 26 2.29 -2.91 -14.46
C CYS A 26 2.75 -3.66 -15.72
N ASP A 27 2.31 -4.91 -15.94
CA ASP A 27 2.79 -5.78 -17.02
C ASP A 27 4.33 -5.91 -17.04
N ALA A 28 4.90 -6.16 -15.86
CA ALA A 28 6.34 -6.25 -15.62
C ALA A 28 6.71 -7.58 -14.93
N GLY A 29 7.98 -7.98 -15.09
CA GLY A 29 8.51 -9.19 -14.46
C GLY A 29 9.46 -8.92 -13.29
N TRP A 30 9.82 -9.97 -12.57
CA TRP A 30 10.78 -9.92 -11.45
C TRP A 30 12.20 -9.54 -11.89
N ASP A 31 12.50 -9.58 -13.19
CA ASP A 31 13.74 -9.04 -13.77
C ASP A 31 13.89 -7.52 -13.55
N ARG A 32 12.81 -6.84 -13.16
CA ARG A 32 12.77 -5.42 -12.81
C ARG A 32 13.00 -5.14 -11.32
N VAL A 33 13.27 -6.17 -10.52
CA VAL A 33 13.43 -6.06 -9.06
C VAL A 33 14.88 -6.30 -8.66
N ASP A 34 15.47 -5.29 -8.05
CA ASP A 34 16.79 -5.39 -7.40
C ASP A 34 16.63 -5.53 -5.89
N TYR A 35 17.32 -6.51 -5.31
CA TYR A 35 17.44 -6.63 -3.86
C TYR A 35 18.54 -5.68 -3.38
N VAL A 36 18.18 -4.75 -2.51
CA VAL A 36 19.10 -3.79 -1.90
C VAL A 36 19.33 -4.13 -0.43
N GLU A 37 20.36 -3.55 0.17
CA GLU A 37 20.62 -3.69 1.60
C GLU A 37 19.42 -3.20 2.43
N ASP A 38 19.12 -3.89 3.51
CA ASP A 38 17.99 -3.55 4.37
C ASP A 38 18.23 -2.21 5.09
N ARG A 39 17.15 -1.48 5.35
CA ARG A 39 17.24 -0.19 6.03
C ARG A 39 17.43 -0.41 7.52
N LEU A 40 18.47 0.21 8.09
CA LEU A 40 18.67 0.21 9.55
C LEU A 40 17.42 0.75 10.27
N GLY A 41 16.92 -0.02 11.24
CA GLY A 41 15.74 0.32 12.02
C GLY A 41 14.40 0.09 11.30
N HIS A 42 14.36 -0.69 10.22
CA HIS A 42 13.11 -1.07 9.60
C HIS A 42 12.33 -2.05 10.50
N ASP A 43 11.17 -1.60 10.98
CA ASP A 43 10.27 -2.45 11.75
C ASP A 43 9.77 -3.61 10.88
N ARG A 44 9.75 -4.82 11.46
CA ARG A 44 9.45 -6.05 10.70
C ARG A 44 7.99 -6.19 10.31
N ARG A 45 7.08 -5.64 11.11
CA ARG A 45 5.64 -5.85 10.96
C ARG A 45 4.86 -4.75 11.68
N TYR A 46 3.89 -4.19 10.97
CA TYR A 46 2.83 -3.39 11.57
C TYR A 46 1.49 -4.06 11.32
N ALA A 47 0.69 -4.18 12.38
CA ALA A 47 -0.67 -4.66 12.31
C ALA A 47 -1.48 -3.98 13.41
N LEU A 48 -2.72 -3.61 13.09
CA LEU A 48 -3.63 -2.98 14.03
C LEU A 48 -4.89 -3.84 14.17
N ASP A 49 -5.29 -4.09 15.42
CA ASP A 49 -6.65 -4.53 15.71
C ASP A 49 -7.59 -3.31 15.63
N PHE A 50 -8.56 -3.37 14.73
CA PHE A 50 -9.58 -2.35 14.51
C PHE A 50 -10.98 -2.77 14.96
N GLY A 51 -11.10 -3.87 15.73
CA GLY A 51 -12.36 -4.43 16.21
C GLY A 51 -13.22 -3.43 16.98
N LYS A 52 -12.58 -2.53 17.76
CA LYS A 52 -13.27 -1.45 18.49
C LYS A 52 -14.03 -0.52 17.54
N LEU A 53 -13.43 -0.17 16.40
CA LEU A 53 -14.07 0.68 15.40
C LEU A 53 -15.09 -0.11 14.58
N ALA A 54 -14.79 -1.38 14.26
CA ALA A 54 -15.70 -2.27 13.55
C ALA A 54 -17.03 -2.48 14.30
N ALA A 55 -16.99 -2.54 15.64
CA ALA A 55 -18.20 -2.59 16.48
C ALA A 55 -19.12 -1.37 16.33
N LEU A 56 -18.61 -0.26 15.78
CA LEU A 56 -19.39 0.93 15.44
C LEU A 56 -19.93 0.92 14.00
N GLY A 57 -19.81 -0.21 13.30
CA GLY A 57 -20.25 -0.38 11.91
C GLY A 57 -19.22 0.03 10.86
N TYR A 58 -17.98 0.33 11.25
CA TYR A 58 -16.91 0.56 10.28
C TYR A 58 -16.54 -0.74 9.55
N GLN A 59 -16.44 -0.63 8.23
CA GLN A 59 -15.87 -1.65 7.38
C GLN A 59 -15.15 -0.96 6.20
N PRO A 60 -13.94 -1.39 5.82
CA PRO A 60 -13.32 -0.97 4.57
C PRO A 60 -14.26 -1.28 3.40
N ARG A 61 -14.50 -0.29 2.54
CA ARG A 61 -15.42 -0.42 1.40
C ARG A 61 -14.74 -0.83 0.11
N VAL A 62 -13.42 -0.67 0.04
CA VAL A 62 -12.60 -0.93 -1.14
C VAL A 62 -11.68 -2.10 -0.79
N GLY A 63 -11.72 -3.15 -1.61
CA GLY A 63 -10.79 -4.27 -1.51
C GLY A 63 -9.37 -3.82 -1.88
N PHE A 64 -8.36 -4.54 -1.40
CA PHE A 64 -6.97 -4.12 -1.65
C PHE A 64 -6.63 -4.17 -3.14
N GLU A 65 -7.01 -5.24 -3.82
CA GLU A 65 -6.75 -5.47 -5.24
C GLU A 65 -7.44 -4.42 -6.12
N ASP A 66 -8.71 -4.09 -5.84
CA ASP A 66 -9.44 -3.03 -6.55
C ASP A 66 -8.80 -1.66 -6.34
N GLY A 67 -8.50 -1.33 -5.07
CA GLY A 67 -7.84 -0.06 -4.72
C GLY A 67 -6.44 0.07 -5.31
N LEU A 68 -5.69 -1.03 -5.40
CA LEU A 68 -4.38 -1.06 -6.05
C LEU A 68 -4.51 -0.80 -7.56
N ALA A 69 -5.47 -1.44 -8.23
CA ALA A 69 -5.71 -1.24 -9.65
C ALA A 69 -6.09 0.22 -9.96
N GLU A 70 -7.00 0.80 -9.19
CA GLU A 70 -7.38 2.22 -9.31
C GLU A 70 -6.19 3.15 -9.05
N THR A 71 -5.36 2.83 -8.05
CA THR A 71 -4.16 3.61 -7.72
C THR A 71 -3.16 3.58 -8.88
N VAL A 72 -2.86 2.40 -9.42
CA VAL A 72 -1.94 2.25 -10.57
C VAL A 72 -2.46 3.03 -11.77
N GLN A 73 -3.75 2.94 -12.07
CA GLN A 73 -4.36 3.70 -13.16
C GLN A 73 -4.24 5.21 -12.93
N TRP A 74 -4.48 5.69 -11.70
CA TRP A 74 -4.30 7.10 -11.37
C TRP A 74 -2.87 7.57 -11.64
N TYR A 75 -1.84 6.80 -11.26
CA TYR A 75 -0.45 7.17 -11.54
C TYR A 75 -0.13 7.19 -13.05
N ARG A 76 -0.74 6.31 -13.85
CA ARG A 76 -0.61 6.34 -15.32
C ARG A 76 -1.18 7.64 -15.90
N ASP A 77 -2.36 8.02 -15.45
CA ASP A 77 -3.11 9.15 -16.01
C ASP A 77 -2.62 10.52 -15.51
N ASN A 78 -1.91 10.55 -14.37
CA ASN A 78 -1.50 11.79 -13.69
C ASN A 78 0.02 12.02 -13.74
N ARG A 79 0.66 11.73 -14.88
CA ARG A 79 2.11 11.91 -15.06
C ARG A 79 2.58 13.33 -14.77
N SER A 80 1.85 14.34 -15.23
CA SER A 80 2.17 15.75 -14.98
C SER A 80 2.22 16.13 -13.50
N TRP A 81 1.54 15.35 -12.63
CA TRP A 81 1.53 15.58 -11.19
C TRP A 81 2.80 15.01 -10.52
N TRP A 82 3.17 13.75 -10.78
CA TRP A 82 4.30 13.13 -10.07
C TRP A 82 5.66 13.35 -10.74
N GLU A 83 5.71 13.56 -12.05
CA GLU A 83 6.98 13.66 -12.78
C GLU A 83 7.87 14.82 -12.30
N PRO A 84 7.34 16.03 -12.00
CA PRO A 84 8.14 17.10 -11.41
C PRO A 84 8.71 16.78 -10.02
N LEU A 85 8.05 15.90 -9.24
CA LEU A 85 8.45 15.55 -7.88
C LEU A 85 9.62 14.56 -7.86
N LYS A 86 9.75 13.71 -8.89
CA LYS A 86 10.84 12.72 -8.96
C LYS A 86 12.23 13.34 -9.14
N ASN A 87 12.31 14.51 -9.77
CA ASN A 87 13.59 15.18 -10.04
C ASN A 87 14.05 16.09 -8.89
N GLN A 88 13.27 16.20 -7.82
CA GLN A 88 13.58 17.00 -6.63
C GLN A 88 14.18 16.15 -5.49
N ALA A 89 14.26 14.83 -5.68
CA ALA A 89 14.79 13.87 -4.71
C ALA A 89 16.28 13.62 -4.92
#